data_AF-A0A257NXE1-F1
#
_entry.id   AF-A0A257NXE1-F1
#
_cell.length_a   1.000
_cell.length_b   1.000
_cell.length_c   1.000
_cell.angle_alpha   90.00
_cell.angle_beta   90.00
_cell.angle_gamma   90.00
#
_symmetry.space_group_name_H-M   'P 1'
#
loop_
_entity.id
_entity.type
_entity.pdbx_description
1 polymer ?
#
loop_
_entity_poly.entity_id
_entity_poly.type
_entity_poly.pdbx_seq_one_letter_code
_entity_poly.pdbx_strand_id
1 'polypeptide(L)'
;MAMNTAPNTLHTENGKRGFTLLIAIIFMSVMLSFGLTLGSLGYKQEVLASNAIESQYAFYAADSALECALYYAQQANLFAYNADTNQPIPSFPCDNTSPYLNPTRSYAGSGSTAVEILGYRFQLDARTPNPRCADVTVYSYQSPQAGNNNITTYIFSQGYDVACSSVGGSRFVSRGISAHY
;
A
#
# COMPACT_ATOMS: atom_id res chain seq x y z
N MET A 1 -65.62 -69.81 39.40
CA MET A 1 -64.85 -68.58 39.09
C MET A 1 -63.38 -68.90 39.20
N ALA A 2 -62.72 -69.12 38.07
CA ALA A 2 -61.26 -69.23 38.00
C ALA A 2 -60.81 -68.23 36.93
N MET A 3 -60.07 -67.22 37.35
CA MET A 3 -59.58 -66.12 36.51
C MET A 3 -58.27 -66.58 35.87
N ASN A 4 -58.29 -66.82 34.56
CA ASN A 4 -57.12 -67.24 33.79
C ASN A 4 -56.48 -65.99 33.17
N THR A 5 -55.34 -65.55 33.71
CA THR A 5 -54.58 -64.40 33.21
C THR A 5 -53.68 -64.82 32.04
N ALA A 6 -53.90 -64.25 30.86
CA ALA A 6 -52.99 -64.37 29.73
C ALA A 6 -51.70 -63.56 29.97
N PRO A 7 -50.50 -64.06 29.59
CA PRO A 7 -49.25 -63.34 29.76
C PRO A 7 -49.05 -62.30 28.65
N ASN A 8 -48.75 -61.06 29.04
CA ASN A 8 -48.30 -60.01 28.12
C ASN A 8 -46.90 -60.35 27.60
N THR A 9 -46.77 -60.65 26.32
CA THR A 9 -45.49 -60.79 25.64
C THR A 9 -44.91 -59.41 25.31
N LEU A 10 -44.01 -58.92 26.17
CA LEU A 10 -43.22 -57.73 25.90
C LEU A 10 -42.16 -58.06 24.83
N HIS A 11 -42.45 -57.69 23.59
CA HIS A 11 -41.51 -57.84 22.47
C HIS A 11 -40.37 -56.83 22.63
N THR A 12 -39.22 -57.28 23.14
CA THR A 12 -38.01 -56.44 23.24
C THR A 12 -37.25 -56.59 21.93
N GLU A 13 -37.49 -55.69 20.98
CA GLU A 13 -36.73 -55.68 19.72
C GLU A 13 -35.32 -55.11 19.98
N ASN A 14 -34.30 -55.90 19.63
CA ASN A 14 -32.89 -55.65 19.89
C ASN A 14 -32.41 -54.33 19.25
N GLY A 15 -32.04 -53.38 20.10
CA GLY A 15 -31.61 -52.04 19.73
C GLY A 15 -30.26 -52.00 19.00
N LYS A 16 -30.30 -51.95 17.65
CA LYS A 16 -29.17 -51.49 16.82
C LYS A 16 -29.13 -49.94 16.72
N ARG A 17 -29.26 -49.24 17.84
CA ARG A 17 -29.48 -47.77 17.86
C ARG A 17 -28.21 -46.92 18.11
N GLY A 18 -27.05 -47.54 18.38
CA GLY A 18 -25.81 -46.81 18.68
C GLY A 18 -24.98 -46.39 17.46
N PHE A 19 -25.03 -47.15 16.37
CA PHE A 19 -24.13 -46.94 15.20
C PHE A 19 -24.44 -45.66 14.42
N THR A 20 -25.73 -45.31 14.29
CA THR A 20 -26.17 -44.08 13.61
C THR A 20 -25.69 -42.82 14.33
N LEU A 21 -25.64 -42.84 15.66
CA LEU A 21 -25.18 -41.70 16.46
C LEU A 21 -23.67 -41.47 16.28
N LEU A 22 -22.88 -42.55 16.20
CA LEU A 22 -21.45 -42.46 15.92
C LEU A 22 -21.17 -41.89 14.53
N ILE A 23 -21.90 -42.35 13.50
CA ILE A 23 -21.79 -41.80 12.14
C ILE A 23 -22.15 -40.30 12.11
N ALA A 24 -23.22 -39.90 12.80
CA ALA A 24 -23.63 -38.50 12.86
C ALA A 24 -22.55 -37.61 13.48
N ILE A 25 -21.91 -38.03 14.57
CA ILE A 25 -20.83 -37.27 15.22
C ILE A 25 -19.62 -37.14 14.31
N ILE A 26 -19.22 -38.22 13.61
CA ILE A 26 -18.11 -38.17 12.65
C ILE A 26 -18.43 -37.18 11.54
N PHE A 27 -19.62 -37.26 10.95
CA PHE A 27 -20.05 -36.34 9.90
C PHE A 27 -20.02 -34.88 10.38
N MET A 28 -20.57 -34.60 11.57
CA MET A 28 -20.54 -33.26 12.16
C MET A 28 -19.11 -32.77 12.42
N SER A 29 -18.20 -33.64 12.88
CA SER A 29 -16.79 -33.28 13.09
C SER A 29 -16.07 -32.90 11.79
N VAL A 30 -16.36 -33.62 10.71
CA VAL A 30 -15.80 -33.37 9.39
C VAL A 30 -16.36 -32.07 8.81
N MET A 31 -17.69 -31.87 8.89
CA MET A 31 -18.33 -30.63 8.46
C MET A 31 -17.83 -29.41 9.26
N LEU A 32 -17.66 -29.55 10.58
CA LEU A 32 -17.10 -28.49 11.41
C LEU A 32 -15.65 -28.18 11.03
N SER A 33 -14.84 -29.22 10.76
CA SER A 33 -13.47 -29.05 10.31
C SER A 33 -13.40 -28.28 8.98
N PHE A 34 -14.28 -28.61 8.01
CA PHE A 34 -14.38 -27.84 6.76
C PHE A 34 -14.86 -26.41 6.96
N GLY A 35 -15.84 -26.19 7.85
CA GLY A 35 -16.30 -24.84 8.17
C GLY A 35 -15.20 -23.96 8.76
N LEU A 36 -14.39 -24.51 9.67
CA LEU A 36 -13.26 -23.83 10.27
C LEU A 36 -12.15 -23.53 9.25
N THR A 37 -11.83 -24.49 8.36
CA THR A 37 -10.80 -24.26 7.34
C THR A 37 -11.21 -23.16 6.37
N LEU A 38 -12.43 -23.22 5.83
CA LEU A 38 -12.96 -22.20 4.93
C LEU A 38 -13.08 -20.82 5.61
N GLY A 39 -13.55 -20.78 6.86
CA GLY A 39 -13.60 -19.54 7.64
C GLY A 39 -12.21 -18.92 7.83
N SER A 40 -11.21 -19.75 8.16
CA SER A 40 -9.83 -19.27 8.31
C SER A 40 -9.22 -18.78 7.00
N LEU A 41 -9.59 -19.37 5.87
CA LEU A 41 -9.13 -18.97 4.55
C LEU A 41 -9.76 -17.64 4.13
N GLY A 42 -11.08 -17.51 4.29
CA GLY A 42 -11.81 -16.27 3.99
C GLY A 42 -11.29 -15.09 4.81
N TYR A 43 -11.02 -15.30 6.11
CA TYR A 43 -10.43 -14.26 6.95
C TYR A 43 -9.06 -13.78 6.42
N LYS A 44 -8.19 -14.71 6.02
CA LYS A 44 -6.89 -14.35 5.45
C LYS A 44 -7.02 -13.61 4.12
N GLN A 45 -7.96 -14.03 3.27
CA GLN A 45 -8.22 -13.39 1.98
C GLN A 45 -8.71 -11.94 2.16
N GLU A 46 -9.59 -11.69 3.11
CA GLU A 46 -10.07 -10.33 3.42
C GLU A 46 -8.93 -9.41 3.86
N VAL A 47 -8.09 -9.90 4.77
CA VAL A 47 -6.91 -9.14 5.23
C VAL A 47 -5.97 -8.85 4.06
N LEU A 48 -5.69 -9.84 3.20
CA LEU A 48 -4.84 -9.64 2.01
C LEU A 48 -5.46 -8.62 1.03
N ALA A 49 -6.78 -8.68 0.81
CA ALA A 49 -7.49 -7.76 -0.07
C ALA A 49 -7.41 -6.32 0.45
N SER A 50 -7.61 -6.11 1.76
CA SER A 50 -7.47 -4.79 2.40
C SER A 50 -6.05 -4.22 2.21
N ASN A 51 -5.00 -5.01 2.44
CA ASN A 51 -3.62 -4.56 2.22
C ASN A 51 -3.32 -4.26 0.74
N ALA A 52 -3.95 -4.99 -0.20
CA ALA A 52 -3.79 -4.74 -1.63
C ALA A 52 -4.42 -3.39 -2.05
N ILE A 53 -5.58 -3.04 -1.48
CA ILE A 53 -6.24 -1.75 -1.71
C ILE A 53 -5.39 -0.60 -1.16
N GLU A 54 -4.90 -0.71 0.07
CA GLU A 54 -3.98 0.29 0.66
C GLU A 54 -2.71 0.47 -0.19
N SER A 55 -2.17 -0.63 -0.72
CA SER A 55 -1.04 -0.60 -1.64
C SER A 55 -1.37 0.15 -2.94
N GLN A 56 -2.57 -0.04 -3.48
CA GLN A 56 -3.00 0.65 -4.69
C GLN A 56 -3.10 2.16 -4.47
N TYR A 57 -3.61 2.60 -3.32
CA TYR A 57 -3.64 4.02 -2.97
C TYR A 57 -2.24 4.63 -2.84
N ALA A 58 -1.33 3.93 -2.17
CA ALA A 58 0.06 4.37 -2.06
C ALA A 58 0.75 4.44 -3.43
N PHE A 59 0.54 3.46 -4.31
CA PHE A 59 1.09 3.49 -5.67
C PHE A 59 0.49 4.61 -6.51
N TYR A 60 -0.83 4.81 -6.46
CA TYR A 60 -1.52 5.90 -7.14
C TYR A 60 -0.95 7.27 -6.73
N ALA A 61 -0.72 7.47 -5.43
CA ALA A 61 -0.13 8.71 -4.93
C ALA A 61 1.31 8.90 -5.44
N ALA A 62 2.11 7.82 -5.45
CA ALA A 62 3.47 7.86 -5.95
C ALA A 62 3.52 8.21 -7.45
N ASP A 63 2.69 7.55 -8.25
CA ASP A 63 2.56 7.76 -9.70
C ASP A 63 2.12 9.17 -10.04
N SER A 64 1.04 9.64 -9.42
CA SER A 64 0.52 10.99 -9.64
C SER A 64 1.56 12.07 -9.33
N ALA A 65 2.29 11.94 -8.22
CA ALA A 65 3.32 12.91 -7.85
C ALA A 65 4.58 12.81 -8.74
N LEU A 66 4.94 11.60 -9.17
CA LEU A 66 6.04 11.39 -10.13
C LEU A 66 5.73 12.05 -11.46
N GLU A 67 4.53 11.83 -12.00
CA GLU A 67 4.11 12.43 -13.28
C GLU A 67 4.03 13.96 -13.19
N CYS A 68 3.58 14.52 -12.06
CA CYS A 68 3.63 15.97 -11.88
C CYS A 68 5.07 16.49 -11.91
N ALA A 69 5.98 15.85 -11.16
CA ALA A 69 7.38 16.24 -11.16
C ALA A 69 8.01 16.08 -12.55
N LEU A 70 7.74 14.98 -13.23
CA LEU A 70 8.26 14.68 -14.56
C LEU A 70 7.78 15.72 -15.59
N TYR A 71 6.50 16.10 -15.54
CA TYR A 71 5.94 17.17 -16.38
C TYR A 71 6.72 18.48 -16.21
N TYR A 72 6.92 18.91 -14.97
CA TYR A 72 7.65 20.15 -14.67
C TYR A 72 9.14 20.06 -14.99
N ALA A 73 9.72 18.87 -14.89
CA ALA A 73 11.09 18.63 -15.27
C ALA A 73 11.29 18.73 -16.80
N GLN A 74 10.41 18.12 -17.59
CA GLN A 74 10.52 18.09 -19.06
C GLN A 74 10.03 19.39 -19.70
N GLN A 75 8.88 19.91 -19.27
CA GLN A 75 8.22 21.04 -19.94
C GLN A 75 8.81 22.39 -19.53
N ALA A 76 9.24 22.52 -18.27
CA ALA A 76 9.72 23.79 -17.71
C ALA A 76 11.21 23.78 -17.35
N ASN A 77 11.91 22.65 -17.56
CA ASN A 77 13.33 22.46 -17.24
C ASN A 77 13.67 22.89 -15.78
N LEU A 78 12.72 22.70 -14.87
CA LEU A 78 12.77 23.29 -13.52
C LEU A 78 13.84 22.68 -12.63
N PHE A 79 14.28 21.44 -12.91
CA PHE A 79 15.29 20.73 -12.12
C PHE A 79 16.63 20.64 -12.86
N ALA A 80 16.87 21.52 -13.83
CA ALA A 80 18.18 21.65 -14.43
C ALA A 80 19.23 21.87 -13.33
N TYR A 81 20.30 21.07 -13.37
CA TYR A 81 21.37 21.15 -12.39
C TYR A 81 21.98 22.56 -12.37
N ASN A 82 21.96 23.19 -11.19
CA ASN A 82 22.58 24.49 -10.97
C ASN A 82 23.64 24.38 -9.87
N ALA A 83 24.88 24.70 -10.21
CA ALA A 83 25.99 24.73 -9.25
C ALA A 83 25.93 25.93 -8.29
N ASP A 84 25.04 26.90 -8.53
CA ASP A 84 24.82 28.04 -7.65
C ASP A 84 23.91 27.67 -6.47
N THR A 85 24.51 27.55 -5.29
CA THR A 85 23.82 27.18 -4.04
C THR A 85 22.86 28.26 -3.53
N ASN A 86 22.90 29.48 -4.07
CA ASN A 86 22.10 30.61 -3.60
C ASN A 86 20.81 30.81 -4.41
N GLN A 87 20.52 29.97 -5.40
CA GLN A 87 19.27 30.06 -6.16
C GLN A 87 18.06 29.70 -5.29
N PRO A 88 16.89 30.30 -5.51
CA PRO A 88 15.66 29.84 -4.84
C PRO A 88 15.36 28.38 -5.19
N ILE A 89 14.74 27.65 -4.26
CA ILE A 89 14.28 26.29 -4.53
C ILE A 89 13.04 26.38 -5.43
N PRO A 90 13.02 25.75 -6.62
CA PRO A 90 11.87 25.80 -7.50
C PRO A 90 10.68 25.12 -6.82
N SER A 91 9.53 25.80 -6.80
CA SER A 91 8.27 25.23 -6.33
C SER A 91 7.30 25.04 -7.49
N PHE A 92 6.61 23.92 -7.52
CA PHE A 92 5.60 23.62 -8.54
C PHE A 92 4.35 23.01 -7.87
N PRO A 93 3.15 23.26 -8.40
CA PRO A 93 1.93 22.66 -7.88
C PRO A 93 1.74 21.23 -8.38
N CYS A 94 1.14 20.37 -7.55
CA CYS A 94 0.60 19.07 -7.94
C CYS A 94 -0.86 19.00 -7.51
N ASP A 95 -1.76 18.44 -8.34
CA ASP A 95 -3.21 18.41 -8.03
C ASP A 95 -3.80 19.81 -7.71
N ASN A 96 -3.29 20.85 -8.40
CA ASN A 96 -3.62 22.26 -8.12
C ASN A 96 -3.34 22.71 -6.67
N THR A 97 -2.48 21.99 -5.95
CA THR A 97 -2.03 22.32 -4.60
C THR A 97 -0.53 22.61 -4.59
N SER A 98 -0.12 23.58 -3.77
CA SER A 98 1.30 23.79 -3.48
C SER A 98 1.85 22.65 -2.62
N PRO A 99 3.19 22.46 -2.55
CA PRO A 99 3.80 21.51 -1.63
C PRO A 99 3.28 21.67 -0.20
N TYR A 100 2.95 20.55 0.44
CA TYR A 100 2.45 20.48 1.82
C TYR A 100 3.50 20.93 2.85
N LEU A 101 4.78 20.66 2.56
CA LEU A 101 5.92 21.19 3.32
C LEU A 101 6.77 22.10 2.43
N ASN A 102 7.54 22.97 3.08
CA ASN A 102 8.55 23.76 2.38
C ASN A 102 9.53 22.80 1.66
N PRO A 103 9.73 22.98 0.34
CA PRO A 103 10.72 22.21 -0.40
C PRO A 103 12.10 22.31 0.25
N THR A 104 12.84 21.21 0.19
CA THR A 104 14.19 21.13 0.76
C THR A 104 15.21 20.97 -0.36
N ARG A 105 16.40 21.55 -0.16
CA ARG A 105 17.56 21.34 -1.03
C ARG A 105 18.72 20.86 -0.18
N SER A 106 19.40 19.85 -0.68
CA SER A 106 20.67 19.38 -0.12
C SER A 106 21.61 18.96 -1.25
N TYR A 107 22.89 18.86 -0.94
CA TYR A 107 23.91 18.42 -1.89
C TYR A 107 24.67 17.23 -1.30
N ALA A 108 24.89 16.21 -2.13
CA ALA A 108 25.78 15.10 -1.80
C ALA A 108 27.07 15.20 -2.63
N GLY A 109 28.22 15.29 -1.96
CA GLY A 109 29.52 15.48 -2.60
C GLY A 109 29.98 16.94 -2.65
N SER A 110 31.07 17.21 -3.38
CA SER A 110 31.69 18.55 -3.47
C SER A 110 32.15 18.87 -4.89
N GLY A 111 32.04 20.14 -5.29
CA GLY A 111 32.47 20.61 -6.61
C GLY A 111 31.53 20.19 -7.73
N SER A 112 32.04 20.13 -8.97
CA SER A 112 31.25 19.88 -10.18
C SER A 112 30.68 18.44 -10.30
N THR A 113 30.97 17.57 -9.33
CA THR A 113 30.40 16.22 -9.22
C THR A 113 29.35 16.11 -8.12
N ALA A 114 28.97 17.22 -7.48
CA ALA A 114 27.95 17.21 -6.45
C ALA A 114 26.59 16.86 -7.04
N VAL A 115 25.83 16.02 -6.34
CA VAL A 115 24.44 15.69 -6.65
C VAL A 115 23.55 16.66 -5.90
N GLU A 116 22.75 17.44 -6.62
CA GLU A 116 21.69 18.24 -6.02
C GLU A 116 20.48 17.34 -5.74
N ILE A 117 19.93 17.45 -4.54
CA ILE A 117 18.81 16.67 -4.04
C ILE A 117 17.72 17.64 -3.63
N LEU A 118 16.60 17.63 -4.34
CA LEU A 118 15.41 18.43 -4.04
C LEU A 118 14.30 17.54 -3.50
N GLY A 119 13.79 17.86 -2.31
CA GLY A 119 12.72 17.11 -1.65
C GLY A 119 11.42 17.91 -1.60
N TYR A 120 10.33 17.27 -2.01
CA TYR A 120 8.98 17.82 -2.02
C TYR A 120 8.01 16.86 -1.33
N ARG A 121 7.00 17.40 -0.65
CA ARG A 121 5.88 16.63 -0.12
C ARG A 121 4.58 17.23 -0.65
N PHE A 122 3.71 16.41 -1.22
CA PHE A 122 2.43 16.81 -1.77
C PHE A 122 1.29 16.07 -1.09
N GLN A 123 0.22 16.81 -0.82
CA GLN A 123 -1.05 16.23 -0.41
C GLN A 123 -1.97 16.14 -1.63
N LEU A 124 -2.25 14.91 -2.05
CA LEU A 124 -3.11 14.61 -3.17
C LEU A 124 -4.55 14.40 -2.70
N ASP A 125 -5.52 14.67 -3.57
CA ASP A 125 -6.94 14.54 -3.28
C ASP A 125 -7.35 15.38 -2.06
N ALA A 126 -6.74 16.55 -1.89
CA ALA A 126 -6.94 17.42 -0.72
C ALA A 126 -8.40 17.88 -0.52
N ARG A 127 -9.24 17.75 -1.56
CA ARG A 127 -10.67 18.08 -1.53
C ARG A 127 -11.57 16.89 -1.21
N THR A 128 -11.01 15.70 -1.04
CA THR A 128 -11.74 14.49 -0.70
C THR A 128 -11.65 14.20 0.81
N PRO A 129 -12.55 13.36 1.36
CA PRO A 129 -12.46 12.94 2.76
C PRO A 129 -11.19 12.12 3.09
N ASN A 130 -10.53 11.55 2.07
CA ASN A 130 -9.41 10.64 2.23
C ASN A 130 -8.20 11.12 1.43
N PRO A 131 -7.59 12.26 1.82
CA PRO A 131 -6.41 12.76 1.13
C PRO A 131 -5.24 11.79 1.31
N ARG A 132 -4.37 11.74 0.30
CA ARG A 132 -3.18 10.89 0.27
C ARG A 132 -1.93 11.76 0.25
N CYS A 133 -0.78 11.16 0.49
CA CYS A 133 0.48 11.87 0.53
C CYS A 133 1.48 11.25 -0.45
N ALA A 134 2.36 12.08 -1.00
CA ALA A 134 3.50 11.63 -1.74
C ALA A 134 4.72 12.51 -1.48
N ASP A 135 5.87 11.86 -1.33
CA ASP A 135 7.18 12.50 -1.26
C ASP A 135 7.89 12.32 -2.61
N VAL A 136 8.32 13.42 -3.21
CA VAL A 136 9.12 13.41 -4.44
C VAL A 136 10.53 13.87 -4.10
N THR A 137 11.51 13.09 -4.51
CA THR A 137 12.93 13.44 -4.42
C THR A 137 13.52 13.49 -5.83
N VAL A 138 14.02 14.65 -6.22
CA VAL A 138 14.70 14.86 -7.49
C VAL A 138 16.20 14.90 -7.24
N TYR A 139 16.93 14.11 -7.99
CA TYR A 139 18.38 14.06 -7.99
C TYR A 139 18.87 14.58 -9.34
N SER A 140 19.64 15.66 -9.33
CA SER A 140 20.26 16.20 -10.54
C SER A 140 21.78 16.22 -10.38
N TYR A 141 22.50 15.71 -11.37
CA TYR A 141 23.96 15.69 -11.39
C TYR A 141 24.49 15.74 -12.82
N GLN A 142 25.77 16.12 -12.97
CA GLN A 142 26.46 16.14 -14.27
C GLN A 142 27.29 14.86 -14.45
N SER A 143 27.21 14.19 -15.61
CA SER A 143 28.10 13.06 -15.95
C SER A 143 28.48 13.03 -17.45
N PRO A 144 29.75 12.76 -17.85
CA PRO A 144 31.01 13.27 -17.33
C PRO A 144 31.46 14.62 -17.95
N GLN A 145 32.33 15.28 -17.18
CA GLN A 145 33.01 16.58 -17.30
C GLN A 145 33.98 16.79 -18.48
N ALA A 146 33.72 16.24 -19.67
CA ALA A 146 34.51 16.56 -20.86
C ALA A 146 33.64 16.53 -22.12
N GLY A 147 33.17 17.71 -22.53
CA GLY A 147 32.80 17.97 -23.93
C GLY A 147 31.31 18.02 -24.26
N ASN A 148 30.39 17.50 -23.44
CA ASN A 148 28.94 17.65 -23.66
C ASN A 148 28.17 17.72 -22.33
N ASN A 149 27.34 18.75 -22.16
CA ASN A 149 26.57 19.09 -20.95
C ASN A 149 25.41 18.11 -20.64
N ASN A 150 25.65 16.81 -20.53
CA ASN A 150 24.60 15.85 -20.19
C ASN A 150 24.28 15.91 -18.70
N ILE A 151 23.19 16.60 -18.37
CA ILE A 151 22.57 16.61 -17.03
C ILE A 151 21.70 15.36 -16.94
N THR A 152 21.98 14.49 -15.98
CA THR A 152 21.12 13.33 -15.70
C THR A 152 20.22 13.68 -14.54
N THR A 153 18.90 13.51 -14.74
CA THR A 153 17.91 13.73 -13.69
C THR A 153 17.24 12.41 -13.34
N TYR A 154 17.21 12.12 -12.05
CA TYR A 154 16.54 10.95 -11.50
C TYR A 154 15.47 11.43 -10.53
N ILE A 155 14.24 10.96 -10.71
CA ILE A 155 13.11 11.33 -9.86
C ILE A 155 12.64 10.07 -9.14
N PHE A 156 12.65 10.10 -7.81
CA PHE A 156 12.06 9.09 -6.96
C PHE A 156 10.78 9.64 -6.34
N SER A 157 9.69 8.89 -6.43
CA SER A 157 8.43 9.24 -5.80
C SER A 157 7.98 8.14 -4.86
N GLN A 158 7.61 8.52 -3.65
CA GLN A 158 7.16 7.64 -2.58
C GLN A 158 5.77 8.07 -2.15
N GLY A 159 4.76 7.29 -2.52
CA GLY A 159 3.38 7.53 -2.13
C GLY A 159 3.00 6.80 -0.85
N TYR A 160 1.98 7.33 -0.18
CA TYR A 160 1.43 6.83 1.07
C TYR A 160 -0.09 6.75 0.96
N ASP A 161 -0.68 5.71 1.56
CA ASP A 161 -2.13 5.54 1.64
C ASP A 161 -2.79 6.45 2.69
N VAL A 162 -2.09 7.41 3.28
CA VAL A 162 -2.63 8.30 4.32
C VAL A 162 -2.36 9.77 3.98
N ALA A 163 -3.05 10.67 4.67
CA ALA A 163 -2.81 12.10 4.59
C ALA A 163 -1.37 12.46 5.02
N CYS A 164 -0.83 13.57 4.53
CA CYS A 164 0.54 13.99 4.84
C CYS A 164 0.78 14.27 6.33
N SER A 165 -0.27 14.67 7.06
CA SER A 165 -0.21 14.86 8.51
C SER A 165 -0.03 13.56 9.30
N SER A 166 -0.31 12.41 8.69
CA SER A 166 -0.22 11.08 9.33
C SER A 166 1.10 10.36 9.04
N VAL A 167 1.88 10.85 8.07
CA VAL A 167 3.18 10.30 7.70
C VAL A 167 4.17 10.56 8.84
N GLY A 168 4.66 9.49 9.47
CA GLY A 168 5.61 9.53 10.60
C GLY A 168 4.99 9.40 11.99
N GLY A 169 3.66 9.27 12.10
CA GLY A 169 2.96 9.07 13.38
C GLY A 169 2.15 7.77 13.47
N SER A 170 1.44 7.40 12.39
CA SER A 170 0.55 6.23 12.36
C SER A 170 1.14 5.07 11.54
N ARG A 171 0.48 3.90 11.57
CA ARG A 171 0.69 2.84 10.58
C ARG A 171 0.14 3.31 9.23
N PHE A 172 0.93 3.15 8.18
CA PHE A 172 0.57 3.43 6.80
C PHE A 172 1.27 2.43 5.87
N VAL A 173 0.76 2.30 4.66
CA VAL A 173 1.37 1.58 3.54
C VAL A 173 2.05 2.60 2.63
N SER A 174 3.29 2.29 2.23
CA SER A 174 4.05 3.10 1.29
C SER A 174 4.43 2.30 0.05
N ARG A 175 4.45 2.95 -1.10
CA ARG A 175 4.89 2.39 -2.39
C ARG A 175 5.71 3.41 -3.17
N GLY A 176 6.84 2.97 -3.69
CA GLY A 176 7.82 3.82 -4.35
C GLY A 176 7.97 3.45 -5.82
N ILE A 177 8.19 4.47 -6.65
CA ILE A 177 8.48 4.33 -8.08
C ILE A 177 9.56 5.35 -8.46
N SER A 178 10.22 5.12 -9.58
CA SER A 178 11.27 6.02 -10.02
C SER A 178 11.41 6.11 -11.53
N ALA A 179 11.79 7.30 -12.00
CA ALA A 179 12.02 7.60 -13.39
C ALA A 179 13.45 8.12 -13.60
N HIS A 180 14.09 7.65 -14.68
CA HIS A 180 15.40 8.07 -15.12
C HIS A 180 15.28 8.52 -16.58
N TYR A 181 15.83 9.67 -16.93
CA TYR A 181 15.87 10.17 -18.30
C TYR A 181 17.08 11.09 -18.54
#